data_AF-A0ABD3GUN3-F1
#
_entry.id   AF-A0ABD3GUN3-F1
#
_cell.length_a   1.000
_cell.length_b   1.000
_cell.length_c   1.000
_cell.angle_alpha   90.00
_cell.angle_beta   90.00
_cell.angle_gamma   90.00
#
_symmetry.space_group_name_H-M   'P 1'
#
loop_
_entity.id
_entity.type
_entity.pdbx_description
1 polymer ?
#
loop_
_entity_poly.entity_id
_entity_poly.type
_entity_poly.pdbx_seq_one_letter_code
_entity_poly.pdbx_strand_id
1 'polypeptide(L)'
;MPLEALCTPMLSSVFAPFHGAVVLRAMGGRRFPTISLQKDFVAHCDRASVLVQIESRVENGAEAELDCRFKTEQANNSSGKAEEDKLLLDWQLFCKHYPLPPRVRRNMEKIKDLETEFGEELKFGGPRGSLKGRPGAEEDYRHREFYETLNDSEAKLQEFTARQVACRVIGSTGYLCETCWLPERDCMCECFDRGELWPGICIWVYMHPKDFLRKNNTGKLLWQVFGHKAARLTVYGIREQEEIMWNAFREAGSEKVWCIYPHPPEFEVPDVKIPEDFPSGQEDDKSEDAHRIHIVLIDGTWSNSKAMISRLRERATSLWEGRSIPCVALSPTDVSPMHNLRPQPSTERTCTAGAAAQLLRELSVRQELAGLGLDRAAYILDASLATLQDALVTRRRRVGRTTQRFGRIRLGSPDASATGAS
;
A
#
# COMPACT_ATOMS: atom_id res chain seq x y z
N MET A 1 16.62 -8.21 75.85
CA MET A 1 16.79 -6.98 76.64
C MET A 1 17.93 -6.16 76.04
N PRO A 2 17.90 -4.82 76.13
CA PRO A 2 16.80 -3.89 75.77
C PRO A 2 16.97 -3.56 74.26
N LEU A 3 16.74 -2.41 73.62
CA LEU A 3 15.98 -1.15 73.85
C LEU A 3 14.85 -1.09 72.76
N GLU A 4 13.83 -0.22 72.71
CA GLU A 4 13.58 1.18 73.15
C GLU A 4 14.20 2.30 72.28
N ALA A 5 13.54 3.44 72.00
CA ALA A 5 12.10 3.76 72.03
C ALA A 5 11.76 5.01 71.18
N LEU A 6 10.48 5.11 70.81
CA LEU A 6 9.61 6.28 70.57
C LEU A 6 10.18 7.72 70.58
N CYS A 7 9.67 8.57 69.67
CA CYS A 7 9.07 9.86 70.06
C CYS A 7 8.06 10.40 69.01
N THR A 8 7.15 11.30 69.43
CA THR A 8 5.97 11.79 68.65
C THR A 8 5.65 13.29 68.95
N PRO A 9 4.70 13.98 68.26
CA PRO A 9 4.81 15.42 67.95
C PRO A 9 3.78 16.37 68.62
N MET A 10 3.92 17.69 68.37
CA MET A 10 2.86 18.74 68.44
C MET A 10 3.21 19.92 67.48
N LEU A 11 2.32 20.38 66.59
CA LEU A 11 1.34 21.51 66.68
C LEU A 11 1.97 22.93 66.69
N SER A 12 1.42 24.00 66.05
CA SER A 12 0.13 24.20 65.35
C SER A 12 0.10 25.36 64.31
N SER A 13 -0.85 25.29 63.35
CA SER A 13 -1.48 26.41 62.60
C SER A 13 -0.62 27.22 61.58
N VAL A 14 -1.15 27.95 60.58
CA VAL A 14 -2.54 28.36 60.21
C VAL A 14 -2.75 28.28 58.67
N PHE A 15 -4.02 28.33 58.23
CA PHE A 15 -4.55 28.58 56.86
C PHE A 15 -4.63 27.44 55.82
N ALA A 16 -5.83 27.38 55.23
CA ALA A 16 -6.33 26.57 54.10
C ALA A 16 -7.08 27.56 53.14
N PRO A 17 -7.83 27.18 52.07
CA PRO A 17 -8.25 25.87 51.54
C PRO A 17 -7.75 25.65 50.08
N PHE A 18 -8.10 24.62 49.27
CA PHE A 18 -9.35 23.86 49.09
C PHE A 18 -9.15 22.40 48.63
N HIS A 19 -10.24 21.62 48.70
CA HIS A 19 -10.37 20.24 48.21
C HIS A 19 -10.19 20.11 46.69
N GLY A 20 -9.85 18.95 46.12
CA GLY A 20 -9.49 17.66 46.74
C GLY A 20 -9.49 16.53 45.71
N ALA A 21 -8.43 15.71 45.68
CA ALA A 21 -8.23 14.71 44.63
C ALA A 21 -8.79 13.32 45.02
N VAL A 22 -9.77 12.83 44.25
CA VAL A 22 -10.19 11.42 44.29
C VAL A 22 -9.32 10.60 43.35
N VAL A 23 -8.69 9.55 43.87
CA VAL A 23 -7.89 8.62 43.06
C VAL A 23 -8.81 7.67 42.30
N LEU A 24 -8.73 7.69 40.96
CA LEU A 24 -9.37 6.70 40.09
C LEU A 24 -8.35 6.10 39.12
N ARG A 25 -8.43 4.77 38.92
CA ARG A 25 -7.49 3.98 38.10
C ARG A 25 -7.58 4.38 36.62
N ALA A 26 -6.46 4.81 36.04
CA ALA A 26 -6.35 4.96 34.59
C ALA A 26 -6.16 3.58 33.91
N MET A 27 -7.19 3.11 33.21
CA MET A 27 -7.05 2.01 32.24
C MET A 27 -6.21 2.47 31.04
N GLY A 28 -5.38 1.58 30.49
CA GLY A 28 -4.38 1.93 29.47
C GLY A 28 -4.92 2.18 28.07
N GLY A 29 -5.22 3.44 27.74
CA GLY A 29 -5.55 3.86 26.36
C GLY A 29 -4.31 3.89 25.45
N ARG A 30 -4.31 3.07 24.39
CA ARG A 30 -3.24 3.08 23.36
C ARG A 30 -3.28 4.37 22.54
N ARG A 31 -2.25 5.23 22.67
CA ARG A 31 -2.12 6.45 21.85
C ARG A 31 -1.72 6.11 20.40
N PHE A 32 -2.58 6.47 19.44
CA PHE A 32 -2.20 6.57 18.01
C PHE A 32 -1.68 7.99 17.69
N PRO A 33 -0.88 8.17 16.62
CA PRO A 33 0.00 9.33 16.51
C PRO A 33 -0.70 10.62 16.09
N THR A 34 -0.62 11.64 16.94
CA THR A 34 -0.91 13.05 16.60
C THR A 34 0.03 13.52 15.47
N ILE A 35 -0.50 14.27 14.50
CA ILE A 35 0.30 14.82 13.39
C ILE A 35 1.06 16.05 13.87
N SER A 36 2.38 16.05 13.76
CA SER A 36 3.21 17.23 14.02
C SER A 36 3.10 18.26 12.91
N LEU A 37 2.68 19.48 13.24
CA LEU A 37 2.86 20.65 12.38
C LEU A 37 4.36 20.90 12.14
N GLN A 38 4.74 21.10 10.88
CA GLN A 38 6.04 21.63 10.50
C GLN A 38 5.81 22.86 9.63
N LYS A 39 6.38 24.01 10.01
CA LYS A 39 6.16 25.29 9.33
C LYS A 39 6.98 25.35 8.04
N ASP A 40 6.34 25.72 6.94
CA ASP A 40 7.05 26.08 5.71
C ASP A 40 7.74 27.43 5.86
N PHE A 41 8.97 27.54 5.37
CA PHE A 41 9.65 28.81 5.11
C PHE A 41 9.47 29.16 3.64
N VAL A 42 8.79 30.28 3.35
CA VAL A 42 8.69 30.82 1.99
C VAL A 42 9.95 31.61 1.66
N ALA A 43 10.67 31.18 0.63
CA ALA A 43 11.73 31.95 0.00
C ALA A 43 11.24 32.43 -1.37
N HIS A 44 10.97 33.74 -1.50
CA HIS A 44 10.78 34.36 -2.81
C HIS A 44 12.11 34.41 -3.57
N CYS A 45 12.06 34.18 -4.87
CA CYS A 45 13.16 34.50 -5.78
C CYS A 45 12.57 34.87 -7.15
N ASP A 46 12.66 36.15 -7.51
CA ASP A 46 12.19 36.64 -8.80
C ASP A 46 13.15 36.28 -9.93
N ARG A 47 12.62 35.78 -11.06
CA ARG A 47 13.02 36.25 -12.41
C ARG A 47 12.22 35.62 -13.56
N ALA A 48 11.95 36.48 -14.54
CA ALA A 48 11.78 36.21 -15.97
C ALA A 48 10.89 35.03 -16.40
N SER A 49 9.64 35.33 -16.74
CA SER A 49 8.85 34.53 -17.68
C SER A 49 9.46 34.60 -19.09
N VAL A 50 9.88 33.46 -19.62
CA VAL A 50 10.25 33.33 -21.05
C VAL A 50 9.01 32.92 -21.83
N LEU A 51 8.53 33.79 -22.70
CA LEU A 51 7.47 33.47 -23.66
C LEU A 51 8.08 32.61 -24.78
N VAL A 52 7.49 31.45 -25.06
CA VAL A 52 7.82 30.64 -26.24
C VAL A 52 6.60 30.64 -27.16
N GLN A 53 6.60 31.50 -28.17
CA GLN A 53 5.68 31.36 -29.29
C GLN A 53 6.10 30.16 -30.14
N ILE A 54 5.15 29.28 -30.43
CA ILE A 54 5.31 28.21 -31.42
C ILE A 54 4.39 28.52 -32.58
N GLU A 55 4.96 29.13 -33.62
CA GLU A 55 4.28 29.24 -34.92
C GLU A 55 4.37 27.87 -35.61
N SER A 56 3.23 27.22 -35.83
CA SER A 56 3.16 26.00 -36.65
C SER A 56 2.70 26.39 -38.05
N ARG A 57 3.59 26.19 -39.02
CA ARG A 57 3.37 26.52 -40.43
C ARG A 57 2.51 25.41 -41.07
N VAL A 58 1.39 25.78 -41.68
CA VAL A 58 0.51 24.85 -42.39
C VAL A 58 0.99 24.66 -43.82
N GLU A 59 1.23 23.40 -44.22
CA GLU A 59 1.29 22.98 -45.61
C GLU A 59 0.39 21.74 -45.78
N ASN A 60 -0.29 21.64 -46.93
CA ASN A 60 -1.46 20.77 -47.10
C ASN A 60 -1.11 19.37 -47.64
N GLY A 61 -1.85 18.35 -47.21
CA GLY A 61 -1.80 16.99 -47.76
C GLY A 61 -3.08 16.22 -47.46
N ALA A 62 -3.91 16.03 -48.49
CA ALA A 62 -5.13 15.22 -48.46
C ALA A 62 -4.79 13.70 -48.56
N GLU A 63 -5.66 12.72 -48.33
CA GLU A 63 -7.10 12.70 -47.98
C GLU A 63 -7.46 11.30 -47.43
N ALA A 64 -8.47 11.18 -46.55
CA ALA A 64 -9.21 9.94 -46.28
C ALA A 64 -10.40 10.21 -45.36
N GLU A 65 -11.56 10.58 -45.91
CA GLU A 65 -12.80 10.69 -45.13
C GLU A 65 -13.36 9.31 -44.75
N LEU A 66 -14.01 9.24 -43.58
CA LEU A 66 -15.10 8.28 -43.35
C LEU A 66 -16.26 9.04 -42.68
N ASP A 67 -17.27 9.43 -43.46
CA ASP A 67 -18.43 10.18 -42.97
C ASP A 67 -19.25 9.31 -41.97
N CYS A 68 -19.47 9.85 -40.78
CA CYS A 68 -20.34 9.25 -39.77
C CYS A 68 -21.15 10.33 -39.03
N ARG A 69 -21.94 11.12 -39.77
CA ARG A 69 -22.97 12.03 -39.22
C ARG A 69 -23.78 11.41 -38.09
N PHE A 70 -23.64 11.92 -36.86
CA PHE A 70 -24.64 11.79 -35.82
C PHE A 70 -25.30 13.13 -35.53
N LYS A 71 -26.64 13.12 -35.41
CA LYS A 71 -27.45 14.33 -35.20
C LYS A 71 -27.37 14.78 -33.74
N THR A 72 -27.29 16.09 -33.53
CA THR A 72 -27.42 16.70 -32.21
C THR A 72 -28.90 16.83 -31.82
N GLU A 73 -29.40 15.96 -30.94
CA GLU A 73 -30.72 16.14 -30.33
C GLU A 73 -30.65 16.05 -28.78
N GLN A 74 -31.00 17.19 -28.16
CA GLN A 74 -31.55 17.40 -26.82
C GLN A 74 -30.91 16.69 -25.61
N ALA A 75 -30.30 17.49 -24.74
CA ALA A 75 -29.91 17.07 -23.40
C ALA A 75 -31.12 16.93 -22.46
N ASN A 76 -31.19 15.83 -21.70
CA ASN A 76 -31.88 15.74 -20.41
C ASN A 76 -31.40 14.49 -19.62
N ASN A 77 -31.09 14.66 -18.34
CA ASN A 77 -30.86 13.60 -17.32
C ASN A 77 -29.96 12.38 -17.66
N SER A 78 -28.98 12.51 -18.56
CA SER A 78 -28.02 11.42 -18.87
C SER A 78 -26.70 11.46 -18.08
N SER A 79 -26.36 12.58 -17.43
CA SER A 79 -25.04 12.81 -16.83
C SER A 79 -24.66 11.79 -15.74
N GLY A 80 -25.51 11.61 -14.73
CA GLY A 80 -25.21 10.76 -13.57
C GLY A 80 -24.93 9.29 -13.93
N LYS A 81 -25.55 8.75 -14.99
CA LYS A 81 -25.29 7.38 -15.43
C LYS A 81 -23.92 7.26 -16.10
N ALA A 82 -23.60 8.12 -17.05
CA ALA A 82 -22.30 8.13 -17.71
C ALA A 82 -21.14 8.37 -16.71
N GLU A 83 -21.44 9.08 -15.62
CA GLU A 83 -20.52 9.30 -14.51
C GLU A 83 -20.36 8.09 -13.57
N GLU A 84 -21.44 7.37 -13.24
CA GLU A 84 -21.35 6.09 -12.51
C GLU A 84 -20.58 5.04 -13.32
N ASP A 85 -20.87 4.92 -14.62
CA ASP A 85 -20.18 4.02 -15.55
C ASP A 85 -18.67 4.31 -15.55
N LYS A 86 -18.26 5.58 -15.57
CA LYS A 86 -16.86 6.02 -15.47
C LYS A 86 -16.21 5.70 -14.12
N LEU A 87 -16.92 5.93 -13.00
CA LEU A 87 -16.43 5.62 -11.65
C LEU A 87 -16.16 4.12 -11.46
N LEU A 88 -17.05 3.28 -11.99
CA LEU A 88 -16.89 1.83 -11.99
C LEU A 88 -15.71 1.39 -12.85
N LEU A 89 -15.60 1.96 -14.06
CA LEU A 89 -14.52 1.68 -15.01
C LEU A 89 -13.15 2.01 -14.42
N ASP A 90 -12.91 3.23 -13.95
CA ASP A 90 -11.63 3.65 -13.35
C ASP A 90 -11.17 2.67 -12.24
N TRP A 91 -12.08 2.26 -11.35
CA TRP A 91 -11.78 1.28 -10.30
C TRP A 91 -11.47 -0.12 -10.86
N GLN A 92 -12.27 -0.63 -11.80
CA GLN A 92 -12.05 -1.94 -12.41
C GLN A 92 -10.71 -2.00 -13.16
N LEU A 93 -10.32 -0.90 -13.82
CA LEU A 93 -9.06 -0.78 -14.55
C LEU A 93 -7.84 -0.80 -13.61
N PHE A 94 -7.92 -0.21 -12.41
CA PHE A 94 -6.80 -0.23 -11.45
C PHE A 94 -6.74 -1.49 -10.57
N CYS A 95 -7.89 -2.01 -10.14
CA CYS A 95 -7.95 -3.16 -9.23
C CYS A 95 -8.04 -4.51 -9.94
N LYS A 96 -8.37 -4.54 -11.24
CA LYS A 96 -8.55 -5.73 -12.08
C LYS A 96 -9.57 -6.72 -11.49
N HIS A 97 -10.82 -6.62 -11.96
CA HIS A 97 -11.96 -7.52 -11.69
C HIS A 97 -12.73 -7.37 -10.35
N TYR A 98 -12.27 -6.58 -9.37
CA TYR A 98 -13.08 -6.32 -8.16
C TYR A 98 -14.27 -5.38 -8.44
N PRO A 99 -15.46 -5.61 -7.84
CA PRO A 99 -16.55 -4.63 -7.84
C PRO A 99 -16.17 -3.40 -7.00
N LEU A 100 -16.69 -2.22 -7.36
CA LEU A 100 -16.44 -0.96 -6.64
C LEU A 100 -17.07 -1.00 -5.23
N PRO A 101 -16.30 -0.94 -4.13
CA PRO A 101 -16.86 -1.06 -2.79
C PRO A 101 -17.80 0.12 -2.44
N PRO A 102 -18.97 -0.10 -1.83
CA PRO A 102 -19.96 0.97 -1.60
C PRO A 102 -19.43 2.18 -0.80
N ARG A 103 -18.53 1.96 0.17
CA ARG A 103 -17.87 3.06 0.89
C ARG A 103 -16.92 3.88 0.02
N VAL A 104 -16.18 3.23 -0.89
CA VAL A 104 -15.29 3.91 -1.84
C VAL A 104 -16.13 4.77 -2.77
N ARG A 105 -17.20 4.19 -3.36
CA ARG A 105 -18.15 4.90 -4.20
C ARG A 105 -18.70 6.15 -3.50
N ARG A 106 -19.25 6.01 -2.29
CA ARG A 106 -19.76 7.13 -1.48
C ARG A 106 -18.72 8.23 -1.21
N ASN A 107 -17.45 7.86 -1.04
CA ASN A 107 -16.40 8.85 -0.88
C ASN A 107 -16.03 9.51 -2.22
N MET A 108 -16.08 8.79 -3.34
CA MET A 108 -15.86 9.37 -4.67
C MET A 108 -16.97 10.36 -5.07
N GLU A 109 -18.23 10.02 -4.80
CA GLU A 109 -19.40 10.90 -4.96
C GLU A 109 -19.20 12.22 -4.17
N LYS A 110 -19.04 12.12 -2.84
CA LYS A 110 -18.77 13.27 -1.94
C LYS A 110 -17.61 14.17 -2.37
N ILE A 111 -16.58 13.60 -3.00
CA ILE A 111 -15.41 14.36 -3.46
C ILE A 111 -15.75 15.12 -4.76
N LYS A 112 -16.52 14.51 -5.67
CA LYS A 112 -16.96 15.12 -6.93
C LYS A 112 -18.02 16.21 -6.73
N ASP A 113 -18.90 16.06 -5.73
CA ASP A 113 -19.88 17.10 -5.36
C ASP A 113 -19.21 18.48 -5.17
N LEU A 114 -17.96 18.50 -4.71
CA LEU A 114 -17.15 19.71 -4.50
C LEU A 114 -16.81 20.45 -5.81
N GLU A 115 -16.75 19.78 -6.98
CA GLU A 115 -16.56 20.47 -8.27
C GLU A 115 -17.78 21.33 -8.60
N THR A 116 -18.98 20.78 -8.35
CA THR A 116 -20.25 21.47 -8.55
C THR A 116 -20.46 22.57 -7.50
N GLU A 117 -20.08 22.32 -6.25
CA GLU A 117 -20.23 23.27 -5.15
C GLU A 117 -19.30 24.49 -5.27
N PHE A 118 -18.02 24.27 -5.60
CA PHE A 118 -17.02 25.37 -5.66
C PHE A 118 -16.85 25.96 -7.06
N GLY A 119 -17.38 25.30 -8.11
CA GLY A 119 -17.22 25.72 -9.50
C GLY A 119 -15.77 25.63 -10.00
N GLU A 120 -14.93 24.79 -9.38
CA GLU A 120 -13.51 24.61 -9.73
C GLU A 120 -13.14 23.12 -9.87
N GLU A 121 -12.40 22.79 -10.94
CA GLU A 121 -11.82 21.47 -11.19
C GLU A 121 -10.93 20.98 -10.03
N LEU A 122 -11.12 19.72 -9.60
CA LEU A 122 -10.36 19.15 -8.48
C LEU A 122 -8.87 18.98 -8.78
N LYS A 123 -8.04 19.76 -8.09
CA LYS A 123 -6.58 19.69 -8.20
C LYS A 123 -5.99 18.76 -7.13
N PHE A 124 -5.54 17.58 -7.54
CA PHE A 124 -4.89 16.60 -6.66
C PHE A 124 -3.36 16.76 -6.65
N GLY A 125 -2.71 16.52 -5.50
CA GLY A 125 -1.25 16.57 -5.44
C GLY A 125 -0.60 16.40 -4.06
N GLY A 126 0.68 16.77 -4.00
CA GLY A 126 1.52 16.64 -2.81
C GLY A 126 1.76 15.19 -2.37
N PRO A 127 2.30 14.97 -1.15
CA PRO A 127 2.42 13.64 -0.57
C PRO A 127 1.03 12.98 -0.42
N ARG A 128 0.94 11.68 -0.76
CA ARG A 128 -0.28 10.85 -0.71
C ARG A 128 -1.34 11.16 -1.78
N GLY A 129 -1.24 12.25 -2.54
CA GLY A 129 -2.22 12.60 -3.59
C GLY A 129 -3.54 13.10 -3.01
N SER A 130 -3.49 14.02 -2.04
CA SER A 130 -4.71 14.65 -1.52
C SER A 130 -5.23 15.71 -2.49
N LEU A 131 -6.51 16.03 -2.35
CA LEU A 131 -7.11 17.24 -2.92
C LEU A 131 -6.39 18.52 -2.42
N LYS A 132 -6.54 19.62 -3.15
CA LYS A 132 -5.93 20.95 -2.91
C LYS A 132 -6.96 22.07 -3.08
N GLY A 133 -6.52 23.32 -2.92
CA GLY A 133 -7.38 24.49 -3.02
C GLY A 133 -8.39 24.55 -1.87
N ARG A 134 -9.49 25.27 -2.11
CA ARG A 134 -10.61 25.39 -1.16
C ARG A 134 -11.38 24.07 -1.03
N PRO A 135 -11.70 23.33 -2.12
CA PRO A 135 -12.30 22.00 -2.03
C PRO A 135 -11.49 21.04 -1.14
N GLY A 136 -10.16 21.07 -1.24
CA GLY A 136 -9.29 20.22 -0.42
C GLY A 136 -9.28 20.55 1.07
N ALA A 137 -9.56 21.79 1.45
CA ALA A 137 -9.70 22.16 2.86
C ALA A 137 -11.08 21.76 3.41
N GLU A 138 -12.13 21.92 2.61
CA GLU A 138 -13.51 21.59 2.94
C GLU A 138 -13.73 20.07 3.05
N GLU A 139 -13.19 19.28 2.10
CA GLU A 139 -13.20 17.81 2.12
C GLU A 139 -12.54 17.28 3.40
N ASP A 140 -11.40 17.85 3.78
CA ASP A 140 -10.66 17.47 4.97
C ASP A 140 -11.38 17.93 6.26
N TYR A 141 -12.19 19.02 6.22
CA TYR A 141 -13.07 19.44 7.32
C TYR A 141 -14.26 18.48 7.49
N ARG A 142 -15.07 18.29 6.45
CA ARG A 142 -16.24 17.38 6.46
C ARG A 142 -15.86 15.96 6.82
N HIS A 143 -14.71 15.49 6.34
CA HIS A 143 -14.19 14.18 6.71
C HIS A 143 -13.81 14.10 8.20
N ARG A 144 -13.17 15.11 8.78
CA ARG A 144 -12.83 15.11 10.22
C ARG A 144 -14.09 15.08 11.07
N GLU A 145 -15.06 15.96 10.79
CA GLU A 145 -16.34 16.01 11.49
C GLU A 145 -17.06 14.66 11.44
N PHE A 146 -17.22 14.08 10.23
CA PHE A 146 -17.82 12.76 10.08
C PHE A 146 -17.02 11.66 10.80
N TYR A 147 -15.69 11.67 10.69
CA TYR A 147 -14.81 10.67 11.30
C TYR A 147 -14.85 10.74 12.84
N GLU A 148 -15.08 11.90 13.43
CA GLU A 148 -15.23 12.05 14.88
C GLU A 148 -16.52 11.38 15.39
N THR A 149 -17.61 11.35 14.61
CA THR A 149 -18.85 10.63 14.96
C THR A 149 -18.72 9.10 15.00
N LEU A 150 -17.68 8.53 14.36
CA LEU A 150 -17.51 7.08 14.25
C LEU A 150 -16.93 6.49 15.55
N ASN A 151 -17.76 5.92 16.41
CA ASN A 151 -17.30 5.33 17.68
C ASN A 151 -16.53 3.99 17.52
N ASP A 152 -16.77 3.27 16.42
CA ASP A 152 -16.12 2.00 16.10
C ASP A 152 -14.77 2.17 15.38
N SER A 153 -13.75 1.42 15.80
CA SER A 153 -12.42 1.40 15.18
C SER A 153 -12.42 0.78 13.78
N GLU A 154 -13.28 -0.20 13.51
CA GLU A 154 -13.37 -0.85 12.20
C GLU A 154 -14.03 0.08 11.18
N ALA A 155 -15.15 0.72 11.53
CA ALA A 155 -15.77 1.78 10.74
C ALA A 155 -14.81 2.95 10.47
N LYS A 156 -13.99 3.36 11.46
CA LYS A 156 -12.93 4.35 11.28
C LYS A 156 -11.86 3.88 10.27
N LEU A 157 -11.37 2.65 10.38
CA LEU A 157 -10.42 2.08 9.42
C LEU A 157 -11.01 2.04 8.00
N GLN A 158 -12.23 1.53 7.85
CA GLN A 158 -12.90 1.42 6.56
C GLN A 158 -13.14 2.79 5.92
N GLU A 159 -13.58 3.80 6.67
CA GLU A 159 -13.84 5.14 6.13
C GLU A 159 -12.55 5.88 5.76
N PHE A 160 -11.51 5.80 6.62
CA PHE A 160 -10.18 6.31 6.29
C PHE A 160 -9.65 5.67 4.99
N THR A 161 -9.79 4.35 4.87
CA THR A 161 -9.34 3.60 3.69
C THR A 161 -10.12 4.00 2.45
N ALA A 162 -11.45 4.01 2.54
CA ALA A 162 -12.34 4.38 1.43
C ALA A 162 -12.06 5.78 0.90
N ARG A 163 -11.87 6.77 1.78
CA ARG A 163 -11.43 8.13 1.41
C ARG A 163 -10.09 8.12 0.69
N GLN A 164 -9.07 7.46 1.27
CA GLN A 164 -7.74 7.42 0.65
C GLN A 164 -7.77 6.76 -0.73
N VAL A 165 -8.57 5.72 -0.94
CA VAL A 165 -8.77 5.10 -2.26
C VAL A 165 -9.49 6.07 -3.20
N ALA A 166 -10.61 6.66 -2.77
CA ALA A 166 -11.44 7.56 -3.57
C ALA A 166 -10.67 8.76 -4.13
N CYS A 167 -9.97 9.52 -3.27
CA CYS A 167 -9.13 10.65 -3.70
C CYS A 167 -8.07 10.23 -4.73
N ARG A 168 -7.59 8.99 -4.66
CA ARG A 168 -6.48 8.50 -5.48
C ARG A 168 -6.92 8.01 -6.84
N VAL A 169 -8.09 7.36 -6.93
CA VAL A 169 -8.69 6.97 -8.21
C VAL A 169 -9.02 8.24 -9.00
N ILE A 170 -9.83 9.16 -8.43
CA ILE A 170 -10.20 10.42 -9.08
C ILE A 170 -8.95 11.23 -9.47
N GLY A 171 -7.98 11.38 -8.55
CA GLY A 171 -6.70 12.06 -8.80
C GLY A 171 -5.71 11.31 -9.71
N SER A 172 -6.16 10.29 -10.45
CA SER A 172 -5.37 9.49 -11.39
C SER A 172 -6.04 9.22 -12.74
N THR A 173 -7.38 9.34 -12.81
CA THR A 173 -8.21 9.26 -14.01
C THR A 173 -7.62 10.10 -15.15
N GLY A 174 -7.50 9.52 -16.35
CA GLY A 174 -6.98 10.23 -17.53
C GLY A 174 -5.54 10.75 -17.41
N TYR A 175 -4.74 10.18 -16.50
CA TYR A 175 -3.37 10.64 -16.24
C TYR A 175 -2.38 9.51 -15.93
N LEU A 176 -2.79 8.46 -15.20
CA LEU A 176 -1.97 7.28 -14.95
C LEU A 176 -2.36 6.13 -15.89
N CYS A 177 -1.35 5.45 -16.43
CA CYS A 177 -1.54 4.14 -17.02
C CYS A 177 -2.12 3.19 -15.96
N GLU A 178 -3.27 2.60 -16.29
CA GLU A 178 -4.08 1.68 -15.47
C GLU A 178 -3.29 0.50 -14.91
N THR A 179 -2.32 0.01 -15.69
CA THR A 179 -1.56 -1.22 -15.39
C THR A 179 -0.26 -0.95 -14.63
N CYS A 180 0.53 0.06 -15.00
CA CYS A 180 1.79 0.36 -14.33
C CYS A 180 1.75 1.51 -13.32
N TRP A 181 0.64 2.25 -13.21
CA TRP A 181 0.44 3.41 -12.31
C TRP A 181 1.51 4.51 -12.45
N LEU A 182 2.25 4.54 -13.56
CA LEU A 182 3.06 5.67 -14.00
C LEU A 182 2.23 6.53 -14.95
N PRO A 183 2.51 7.84 -15.09
CA PRO A 183 1.85 8.64 -16.11
C PRO A 183 2.11 8.09 -17.51
N GLU A 184 1.20 8.32 -18.45
CA GLU A 184 1.28 7.75 -19.81
C GLU A 184 2.63 8.04 -20.49
N ARG A 185 3.12 9.29 -20.40
CA ARG A 185 4.46 9.71 -20.91
C ARG A 185 5.65 9.14 -20.11
N ASP A 186 5.40 8.31 -19.12
CA ASP A 186 6.38 7.53 -18.34
C ASP A 186 5.93 6.05 -18.23
N CYS A 187 5.04 5.58 -19.12
CA CYS A 187 4.56 4.21 -19.12
C CYS A 187 5.71 3.22 -19.35
N MET A 188 5.62 2.05 -18.72
CA MET A 188 6.63 0.99 -18.80
C MET A 188 6.05 -0.40 -19.12
N CYS A 189 4.77 -0.47 -19.54
CA CYS A 189 4.02 -1.72 -19.74
C CYS A 189 4.58 -2.63 -20.84
N GLU A 190 5.40 -2.08 -21.73
CA GLU A 190 6.08 -2.76 -22.83
C GLU A 190 7.58 -2.99 -22.52
N CYS A 191 8.03 -2.63 -21.32
CA CYS A 191 9.45 -2.56 -20.95
C CYS A 191 9.87 -3.60 -19.90
N PHE A 192 8.98 -4.51 -19.50
CA PHE A 192 9.29 -5.62 -18.61
C PHE A 192 8.81 -6.94 -19.22
N ASP A 193 9.60 -8.00 -19.06
CA ASP A 193 9.19 -9.36 -19.39
C ASP A 193 7.96 -9.75 -18.55
N ARG A 194 7.01 -10.46 -19.17
CA ARG A 194 6.01 -11.22 -18.43
C ARG A 194 6.66 -12.53 -17.98
N GLY A 195 6.30 -12.97 -16.78
CA GLY A 195 6.79 -14.22 -16.21
C GLY A 195 5.61 -15.05 -15.74
N GLU A 196 5.79 -16.37 -15.70
CA GLU A 196 4.83 -17.26 -15.04
C GLU A 196 5.31 -17.53 -13.62
N LEU A 197 4.36 -17.55 -12.67
CA LEU A 197 4.60 -18.06 -11.32
C LEU A 197 4.06 -19.49 -11.27
N TRP A 198 4.79 -20.40 -10.63
CA TRP A 198 4.34 -21.78 -10.45
C TRP A 198 2.91 -21.82 -9.88
N PRO A 199 1.94 -22.50 -10.53
CA PRO A 199 0.52 -22.45 -10.14
C PRO A 199 0.18 -22.92 -8.73
N GLY A 200 1.11 -23.58 -8.03
CA GLY A 200 0.99 -23.94 -6.61
C GLY A 200 1.23 -22.77 -5.63
N ILE A 201 1.64 -21.58 -6.09
CA ILE A 201 1.77 -20.37 -5.25
C ILE A 201 0.80 -19.29 -5.72
N CYS A 202 0.08 -18.69 -4.76
CA CYS A 202 -0.65 -17.43 -4.95
C CYS A 202 -0.09 -16.34 -4.02
N ILE A 203 0.37 -15.24 -4.58
CA ILE A 203 0.89 -14.09 -3.84
C ILE A 203 -0.22 -13.08 -3.58
N TRP A 204 -0.47 -12.76 -2.31
CA TRP A 204 -1.39 -11.70 -1.89
C TRP A 204 -0.63 -10.44 -1.52
N VAL A 205 -0.76 -9.39 -2.33
CA VAL A 205 -0.23 -8.06 -2.07
C VAL A 205 -1.20 -7.32 -1.16
N TYR A 206 -0.99 -7.45 0.15
CA TYR A 206 -1.81 -6.81 1.17
C TYR A 206 -1.36 -5.36 1.34
N MET A 207 -2.03 -4.46 0.62
CA MET A 207 -1.57 -3.10 0.34
C MET A 207 -2.20 -2.05 1.25
N HIS A 208 -1.37 -1.20 1.83
CA HIS A 208 -1.84 -0.06 2.60
C HIS A 208 -2.42 1.03 1.68
N PRO A 209 -3.61 1.61 1.95
CA PRO A 209 -4.29 2.55 1.03
C PRO A 209 -3.52 3.84 0.74
N LYS A 210 -2.61 4.27 1.63
CA LYS A 210 -1.71 5.41 1.34
C LYS A 210 -0.69 5.09 0.21
N ASP A 211 -0.45 3.82 -0.11
CA ASP A 211 0.52 3.34 -1.11
C ASP A 211 -0.15 2.76 -2.38
N PHE A 212 -1.47 2.52 -2.37
CA PHE A 212 -2.30 2.33 -3.57
C PHE A 212 -2.10 3.47 -4.57
N LEU A 213 -2.09 3.17 -5.88
CA LEU A 213 -1.85 4.13 -6.96
C LEU A 213 -0.59 5.02 -6.74
N ARG A 214 0.47 4.48 -6.09
CA ARG A 214 1.78 5.15 -6.08
C ARG A 214 2.62 4.73 -7.28
N LYS A 215 3.11 5.74 -8.00
CA LYS A 215 4.13 5.63 -9.05
C LYS A 215 5.33 4.77 -8.62
N ASN A 216 5.76 4.89 -7.37
CA ASN A 216 6.85 4.12 -6.76
C ASN A 216 6.40 3.02 -5.77
N ASN A 217 5.15 2.55 -5.88
CA ASN A 217 4.77 1.25 -5.34
C ASN A 217 5.55 0.16 -6.07
N THR A 218 5.97 -0.88 -5.36
CA THR A 218 6.69 -2.03 -5.93
C THR A 218 5.85 -3.30 -5.95
N GLY A 219 4.91 -3.49 -5.01
CA GLY A 219 4.00 -4.64 -5.00
C GLY A 219 3.20 -4.79 -6.29
N LYS A 220 2.89 -3.69 -6.98
CA LYS A 220 2.28 -3.69 -8.31
C LYS A 220 3.01 -4.52 -9.37
N LEU A 221 4.33 -4.67 -9.27
CA LEU A 221 5.12 -5.45 -10.23
C LEU A 221 4.68 -6.92 -10.26
N LEU A 222 4.14 -7.43 -9.16
CA LEU A 222 3.79 -8.84 -9.01
C LEU A 222 2.64 -9.23 -9.96
N TRP A 223 1.56 -8.45 -10.00
CA TRP A 223 0.45 -8.70 -10.94
C TRP A 223 0.72 -8.15 -12.34
N GLN A 224 1.68 -7.23 -12.51
CA GLN A 224 2.16 -6.82 -13.83
C GLN A 224 2.96 -7.93 -14.52
N VAL A 225 3.81 -8.63 -13.77
CA VAL A 225 4.66 -9.73 -14.27
C VAL A 225 3.90 -11.05 -14.35
N PHE A 226 3.28 -11.50 -13.24
CA PHE A 226 2.63 -12.82 -13.11
C PHE A 226 1.13 -12.83 -13.43
N GLY A 227 0.53 -11.67 -13.68
CA GLY A 227 -0.93 -11.54 -13.85
C GLY A 227 -1.73 -11.62 -12.54
N HIS A 228 -3.02 -11.27 -12.64
CA HIS A 228 -3.89 -11.11 -11.48
C HIS A 228 -4.36 -12.42 -10.84
N LYS A 229 -4.35 -13.56 -11.55
CA LYS A 229 -4.68 -14.88 -10.97
C LYS A 229 -3.64 -15.28 -9.91
N ALA A 230 -2.36 -15.14 -10.25
CA ALA A 230 -1.22 -15.58 -9.45
C ALA A 230 -0.74 -14.54 -8.42
N ALA A 231 -0.92 -13.24 -8.71
CA ALA A 231 -0.63 -12.15 -7.78
C ALA A 231 -1.86 -11.24 -7.60
N ARG A 232 -2.47 -11.27 -6.41
CA ARG A 232 -3.75 -10.64 -6.10
C ARG A 232 -3.58 -9.42 -5.20
N LEU A 233 -4.40 -8.38 -5.41
CA LEU A 233 -4.35 -7.14 -4.65
C LEU A 233 -5.48 -7.06 -3.61
N THR A 234 -5.11 -6.97 -2.33
CA THR A 234 -6.06 -6.73 -1.24
C THR A 234 -5.68 -5.44 -0.53
N VAL A 235 -6.53 -4.40 -0.60
CA VAL A 235 -6.28 -3.13 0.10
C VAL A 235 -6.73 -3.23 1.55
N TYR A 236 -5.78 -3.06 2.48
CA TYR A 236 -6.01 -3.02 3.93
C TYR A 236 -7.12 -2.04 4.32
N GLY A 237 -8.17 -2.55 4.96
CA GLY A 237 -9.37 -1.80 5.34
C GLY A 237 -10.47 -1.73 4.27
N ILE A 238 -10.29 -2.31 3.08
CA ILE A 238 -11.40 -2.59 2.15
C ILE A 238 -11.94 -3.98 2.47
N ARG A 239 -12.94 -4.02 3.36
CA ARG A 239 -13.57 -5.25 3.87
C ARG A 239 -13.93 -6.24 2.76
N GLU A 240 -14.48 -5.75 1.65
CA GLU A 240 -14.91 -6.58 0.53
C GLU A 240 -13.75 -7.31 -0.17
N GLN A 241 -12.54 -6.73 -0.17
CA GLN A 241 -11.32 -7.41 -0.67
C GLN A 241 -10.69 -8.30 0.42
N GLU A 242 -10.72 -7.85 1.68
CA GLU A 242 -10.22 -8.64 2.80
C GLU A 242 -11.01 -9.95 2.97
N GLU A 243 -12.34 -9.95 2.87
CA GLU A 243 -13.14 -11.17 2.96
C GLU A 243 -12.93 -12.12 1.77
N ILE A 244 -12.65 -11.62 0.57
CA ILE A 244 -12.25 -12.48 -0.57
C ILE A 244 -10.93 -13.20 -0.27
N MET A 245 -9.96 -12.48 0.30
CA MET A 245 -8.68 -13.06 0.74
C MET A 245 -8.86 -14.06 1.90
N TRP A 246 -9.71 -13.75 2.89
CA TRP A 246 -10.00 -14.65 4.02
C TRP A 246 -10.85 -15.87 3.64
N ASN A 247 -11.63 -15.82 2.57
CA ASN A 247 -12.31 -17.00 2.03
C ASN A 247 -11.30 -17.98 1.40
N ALA A 248 -10.40 -17.50 0.53
CA ALA A 248 -9.32 -18.33 -0.01
C ALA A 248 -8.43 -18.93 1.10
N PHE A 249 -8.11 -18.16 2.15
CA PHE A 249 -7.37 -18.68 3.33
C PHE A 249 -8.16 -19.70 4.15
N ARG A 250 -9.49 -19.71 4.09
CA ARG A 250 -10.35 -20.72 4.72
C ARG A 250 -10.42 -22.00 3.89
N GLU A 251 -10.42 -21.87 2.57
CA GLU A 251 -10.44 -22.98 1.60
C GLU A 251 -9.09 -23.70 1.52
N ALA A 252 -7.97 -22.98 1.60
CA ALA A 252 -6.61 -23.54 1.54
C ALA A 252 -6.15 -24.22 2.84
N GLY A 253 -6.70 -23.82 3.99
CA GLY A 253 -6.26 -24.27 5.31
C GLY A 253 -5.08 -23.48 5.87
N SER A 254 -5.02 -23.46 7.21
CA SER A 254 -4.09 -22.65 8.02
C SER A 254 -2.60 -22.87 7.74
N GLU A 255 -2.27 -24.06 7.28
CA GLU A 255 -0.93 -24.61 7.06
C GLU A 255 -0.35 -24.28 5.67
N LYS A 256 -1.19 -23.76 4.77
CA LYS A 256 -0.79 -23.28 3.44
C LYS A 256 -0.68 -21.75 3.36
N VAL A 257 -1.04 -21.02 4.42
CA VAL A 257 -1.06 -19.55 4.46
C VAL A 257 0.12 -19.00 5.27
N TRP A 258 1.01 -18.26 4.61
CA TRP A 258 2.27 -17.76 5.20
C TRP A 258 2.42 -16.26 4.96
N CYS A 259 2.90 -15.50 5.94
CA CYS A 259 3.14 -14.06 5.79
C CYS A 259 4.66 -13.78 5.75
N ILE A 260 5.13 -12.99 4.77
CA ILE A 260 6.53 -12.58 4.76
C ILE A 260 6.68 -11.32 5.63
N TYR A 261 7.34 -11.45 6.78
CA TYR A 261 7.52 -10.33 7.70
C TYR A 261 8.74 -10.50 8.61
N PRO A 262 9.73 -9.58 8.58
CA PRO A 262 11.04 -9.80 9.20
C PRO A 262 11.11 -9.54 10.71
N HIS A 263 10.01 -9.21 11.43
CA HIS A 263 10.12 -8.94 12.87
C HIS A 263 8.81 -9.00 13.70
N PRO A 264 8.75 -9.83 14.76
CA PRO A 264 9.54 -11.05 14.92
C PRO A 264 9.12 -12.08 13.85
N PRO A 265 10.07 -12.75 13.17
CA PRO A 265 9.72 -13.95 12.43
C PRO A 265 9.48 -15.10 13.42
N GLU A 266 8.62 -16.03 13.04
CA GLU A 266 8.46 -17.32 13.73
C GLU A 266 9.11 -18.47 12.95
N PHE A 267 9.43 -18.28 11.67
CA PHE A 267 9.90 -19.29 10.72
C PHE A 267 10.88 -18.70 9.70
N GLU A 268 11.62 -19.56 9.00
CA GLU A 268 12.44 -19.25 7.82
C GLU A 268 11.87 -19.93 6.55
N VAL A 269 12.37 -19.59 5.36
CA VAL A 269 11.85 -20.15 4.09
C VAL A 269 11.94 -21.69 3.99
N PRO A 270 12.92 -22.40 4.59
CA PRO A 270 12.90 -23.86 4.68
C PRO A 270 11.71 -24.45 5.44
N ASP A 271 11.14 -23.73 6.42
CA ASP A 271 10.00 -24.22 7.23
C ASP A 271 8.66 -24.18 6.49
N VAL A 272 8.58 -23.42 5.37
CA VAL A 272 7.36 -23.27 4.58
C VAL A 272 6.91 -24.64 4.08
N LYS A 273 5.67 -25.02 4.38
CA LYS A 273 5.12 -26.32 3.97
C LYS A 273 4.72 -26.28 2.50
N ILE A 274 5.23 -27.23 1.74
CA ILE A 274 4.86 -27.47 0.35
C ILE A 274 3.78 -28.57 0.33
N PRO A 275 2.65 -28.39 -0.37
CA PRO A 275 1.66 -29.46 -0.55
C PRO A 275 2.28 -30.65 -1.29
N GLU A 276 2.04 -31.86 -0.80
CA GLU A 276 2.39 -33.10 -1.49
C GLU A 276 1.51 -33.30 -2.75
N ASP A 277 0.29 -32.77 -2.72
CA ASP A 277 -0.63 -32.68 -3.87
C ASP A 277 -0.22 -31.53 -4.80
N PHE A 278 0.81 -31.74 -5.63
CA PHE A 278 1.18 -30.78 -6.67
C PHE A 278 0.04 -30.61 -7.69
N PRO A 279 -0.43 -29.38 -7.99
CA PRO A 279 -1.47 -29.15 -8.99
C PRO A 279 -0.94 -29.50 -10.39
N SER A 280 -1.37 -30.65 -10.91
CA SER A 280 -0.84 -31.33 -12.11
C SER A 280 -1.32 -30.73 -13.44
N GLY A 281 -1.28 -29.40 -13.57
CA GLY A 281 -1.46 -28.68 -14.84
C GLY A 281 -2.91 -28.47 -15.30
N GLN A 282 -3.29 -27.20 -15.48
CA GLN A 282 -4.40 -26.73 -16.33
C GLN A 282 -5.77 -27.45 -16.22
N GLU A 283 -6.34 -27.55 -15.02
CA GLU A 283 -7.80 -27.69 -14.87
C GLU A 283 -8.39 -26.41 -14.25
N ASP A 284 -9.23 -25.72 -15.02
CA ASP A 284 -9.69 -24.34 -14.75
C ASP A 284 -11.02 -24.30 -13.97
N ASP A 285 -11.25 -25.28 -13.07
CA ASP A 285 -12.54 -25.44 -12.37
C ASP A 285 -12.45 -25.35 -10.82
N LYS A 286 -12.92 -24.22 -10.28
CA LYS A 286 -13.51 -23.99 -8.94
C LYS A 286 -12.79 -24.41 -7.64
N SER A 287 -11.62 -25.05 -7.68
CA SER A 287 -10.89 -25.44 -6.44
C SER A 287 -9.41 -24.99 -6.39
N GLU A 288 -8.96 -24.13 -7.32
CA GLU A 288 -7.53 -23.78 -7.43
C GLU A 288 -6.87 -23.33 -6.11
N ASP A 289 -7.57 -22.56 -5.28
CA ASP A 289 -7.01 -21.97 -4.06
C ASP A 289 -6.86 -22.99 -2.92
N ALA A 290 -7.69 -24.03 -2.88
CA ALA A 290 -7.59 -25.10 -1.88
C ALA A 290 -6.24 -25.85 -1.95
N HIS A 291 -5.62 -25.88 -3.14
CA HIS A 291 -4.36 -26.59 -3.41
C HIS A 291 -3.12 -25.67 -3.45
N ARG A 292 -3.29 -24.36 -3.19
CA ARG A 292 -2.21 -23.36 -3.28
C ARG A 292 -1.58 -23.00 -1.93
N ILE A 293 -0.28 -22.72 -1.96
CA ILE A 293 0.42 -21.96 -0.93
C ILE A 293 0.05 -20.48 -1.12
N HIS A 294 -0.52 -19.86 -0.10
CA HIS A 294 -0.85 -18.43 -0.11
C HIS A 294 0.22 -17.63 0.63
N ILE A 295 0.96 -16.82 -0.11
CA ILE A 295 2.03 -15.98 0.41
C ILE A 295 1.53 -14.54 0.56
N VAL A 296 1.47 -14.03 1.79
CA VAL A 296 1.02 -12.67 2.08
C VAL A 296 2.22 -11.72 2.17
N LEU A 297 2.23 -10.69 1.31
CA LEU A 297 3.24 -9.63 1.29
C LEU A 297 2.61 -8.32 1.77
N ILE A 298 3.12 -7.76 2.86
CA ILE A 298 2.59 -6.52 3.45
C ILE A 298 3.20 -5.29 2.76
N ASP A 299 2.50 -4.77 1.74
CA ASP A 299 2.91 -3.57 1.00
C ASP A 299 2.54 -2.28 1.76
N GLY A 300 3.51 -1.71 2.45
CA GLY A 300 3.33 -0.47 3.22
C GLY A 300 4.65 0.12 3.71
N THR A 301 4.57 1.15 4.55
CA THR A 301 5.73 1.62 5.32
C THR A 301 5.86 0.83 6.62
N TRP A 302 7.09 0.67 7.14
CA TRP A 302 7.40 0.00 8.42
C TRP A 302 6.64 0.51 9.65
N SER A 303 6.04 1.69 9.57
CA SER A 303 5.11 2.24 10.55
C SER A 303 3.70 1.63 10.47
N ASN A 304 3.22 1.37 9.26
CA ASN A 304 1.85 0.92 8.97
C ASN A 304 1.77 -0.60 8.97
N SER A 305 2.84 -1.27 8.49
CA SER A 305 2.93 -2.73 8.42
C SER A 305 2.64 -3.40 9.77
N LYS A 306 3.05 -2.77 10.89
CA LYS A 306 2.74 -3.22 12.26
C LYS A 306 1.25 -3.32 12.55
N ALA A 307 0.43 -2.38 12.08
CA ALA A 307 -1.03 -2.44 12.24
C ALA A 307 -1.65 -3.47 11.28
N MET A 308 -1.09 -3.62 10.08
CA MET A 308 -1.53 -4.57 9.07
C MET A 308 -1.29 -6.02 9.53
N ILE A 309 -0.09 -6.35 10.02
CA ILE A 309 0.20 -7.68 10.57
C ILE A 309 -0.60 -7.96 11.86
N SER A 310 -0.82 -6.95 12.71
CA SER A 310 -1.67 -7.11 13.90
C SER A 310 -3.09 -7.54 13.51
N ARG A 311 -3.70 -6.90 12.49
CA ARG A 311 -5.01 -7.26 11.96
C ARG A 311 -5.04 -8.68 11.37
N LEU A 312 -4.00 -9.06 10.61
CA LEU A 312 -3.90 -10.41 10.05
C LEU A 312 -3.79 -11.47 11.15
N ARG A 313 -2.92 -11.25 12.15
CA ARG A 313 -2.73 -12.15 13.29
C ARG A 313 -4.00 -12.28 14.15
N GLU A 314 -4.69 -11.18 14.42
CA GLU A 314 -5.95 -11.15 15.17
C GLU A 314 -7.08 -11.90 14.44
N ARG A 315 -7.25 -11.67 13.13
CA ARG A 315 -8.26 -12.37 12.31
C ARG A 315 -7.92 -13.85 12.10
N ALA A 316 -6.65 -14.21 11.94
CA ALA A 316 -6.18 -15.60 11.92
C ALA A 316 -6.48 -16.32 13.25
N THR A 317 -6.08 -15.73 14.38
CA THR A 317 -6.35 -16.25 15.74
C THR A 317 -7.86 -16.45 15.99
N SER A 318 -8.72 -15.60 15.42
CA SER A 318 -10.18 -15.76 15.46
C SER A 318 -10.74 -16.82 14.50
N LEU A 319 -10.01 -17.22 13.45
CA LEU A 319 -10.47 -18.16 12.40
C LEU A 319 -9.91 -19.58 12.59
N TRP A 320 -8.74 -19.72 13.19
CA TRP A 320 -7.97 -20.98 13.28
C TRP A 320 -7.74 -21.43 14.74
N GLU A 321 -8.75 -21.23 15.60
CA GLU A 321 -8.79 -21.75 16.98
C GLU A 321 -7.58 -21.27 17.82
N GLY A 322 -7.33 -19.96 17.81
CA GLY A 322 -6.22 -19.33 18.51
C GLY A 322 -4.93 -19.21 17.70
N ARG A 323 -4.72 -20.08 16.70
CA ARG A 323 -3.49 -20.10 15.89
C ARG A 323 -3.39 -18.85 15.01
N SER A 324 -2.25 -18.20 15.03
CA SER A 324 -2.00 -16.98 14.26
C SER A 324 -1.33 -17.29 12.90
N ILE A 325 -1.33 -16.32 11.99
CA ILE A 325 -0.65 -16.46 10.69
C ILE A 325 0.88 -16.52 10.89
N PRO A 326 1.57 -17.59 10.44
CA PRO A 326 3.01 -17.74 10.62
C PRO A 326 3.77 -16.68 9.82
N CYS A 327 4.74 -16.01 10.45
CA CYS A 327 5.60 -15.05 9.76
C CYS A 327 6.98 -15.62 9.45
N VAL A 328 7.32 -15.54 8.16
CA VAL A 328 8.56 -16.06 7.57
C VAL A 328 9.56 -14.90 7.41
N ALA A 329 10.77 -15.10 7.94
CA ALA A 329 11.95 -14.29 7.58
C ALA A 329 12.51 -14.73 6.23
N LEU A 330 13.14 -13.78 5.54
CA LEU A 330 14.00 -14.02 4.39
C LEU A 330 15.44 -13.75 4.79
N SER A 331 16.39 -14.32 4.05
CA SER A 331 17.84 -14.08 4.18
C SER A 331 18.41 -13.30 2.97
N PRO A 332 18.02 -12.02 2.78
CA PRO A 332 18.47 -11.21 1.66
C PRO A 332 19.97 -10.87 1.78
N THR A 333 20.74 -11.47 0.87
CA THR A 333 22.13 -11.11 0.57
C THR A 333 22.24 -9.69 0.01
N ASP A 334 21.29 -9.29 -0.82
CA ASP A 334 21.41 -8.13 -1.70
C ASP A 334 20.45 -6.99 -1.40
N VAL A 335 20.85 -5.79 -1.81
CA VAL A 335 20.08 -4.56 -1.71
C VAL A 335 19.22 -4.40 -2.96
N SER A 336 17.90 -4.29 -2.80
CA SER A 336 17.01 -4.08 -3.94
C SER A 336 17.33 -2.75 -4.67
N PRO A 337 17.34 -2.72 -6.02
CA PRO A 337 17.72 -1.53 -6.80
C PRO A 337 16.95 -0.24 -6.41
N MET A 338 15.71 -0.41 -5.94
CA MET A 338 14.84 0.68 -5.48
C MET A 338 15.37 1.45 -4.24
N HIS A 339 16.38 0.94 -3.52
CA HIS A 339 17.05 1.66 -2.41
C HIS A 339 17.49 3.07 -2.82
N ASN A 340 18.07 3.24 -4.02
CA ASN A 340 18.55 4.53 -4.54
C ASN A 340 17.45 5.60 -4.64
N LEU A 341 16.18 5.19 -4.78
CA LEU A 341 15.01 6.08 -4.86
C LEU A 341 14.22 6.17 -3.54
N ARG A 342 14.31 5.12 -2.70
CA ARG A 342 13.55 4.92 -1.46
C ARG A 342 14.42 4.11 -0.47
N PRO A 343 15.36 4.75 0.25
CA PRO A 343 16.33 4.04 1.09
C PRO A 343 15.71 3.08 2.11
N GLN A 344 16.26 1.88 2.17
CA GLN A 344 15.78 0.72 2.94
C GLN A 344 16.65 0.54 4.19
N PRO A 345 16.07 0.48 5.41
CA PRO A 345 16.83 0.59 6.66
C PRO A 345 17.77 -0.60 6.97
N SER A 346 17.51 -1.77 6.40
CA SER A 346 18.34 -2.98 6.37
C SER A 346 17.97 -3.80 5.12
N THR A 347 18.75 -4.82 4.75
CA THR A 347 18.45 -5.73 3.62
C THR A 347 17.14 -6.49 3.84
N GLU A 348 16.92 -7.03 5.04
CA GLU A 348 15.65 -7.59 5.54
C GLU A 348 14.43 -6.67 5.26
N ARG A 349 14.66 -5.36 5.25
CA ARG A 349 13.64 -4.31 5.19
C ARG A 349 13.55 -3.68 3.80
N THR A 350 13.69 -4.55 2.80
CA THR A 350 13.55 -4.29 1.37
C THR A 350 12.13 -3.85 0.96
N CYS A 351 11.92 -3.64 -0.34
CA CYS A 351 10.61 -3.33 -0.93
C CYS A 351 9.86 -4.61 -1.34
N THR A 352 8.54 -4.52 -1.47
CA THR A 352 7.61 -5.66 -1.64
C THR A 352 7.97 -6.64 -2.75
N ALA A 353 8.35 -6.15 -3.94
CA ALA A 353 8.76 -7.03 -5.04
C ALA A 353 10.19 -7.58 -4.86
N GLY A 354 11.05 -6.88 -4.13
CA GLY A 354 12.38 -7.40 -3.74
C GLY A 354 12.26 -8.51 -2.69
N ALA A 355 11.32 -8.40 -1.76
CA ALA A 355 10.98 -9.48 -0.84
C ALA A 355 10.39 -10.69 -1.59
N ALA A 356 9.54 -10.46 -2.59
CA ALA A 356 9.02 -11.54 -3.43
C ALA A 356 10.12 -12.23 -4.26
N ALA A 357 10.99 -11.47 -4.94
CA ALA A 357 12.10 -12.03 -5.70
C ALA A 357 13.06 -12.83 -4.80
N GLN A 358 13.32 -12.33 -3.59
CA GLN A 358 14.14 -13.03 -2.62
C GLN A 358 13.49 -14.32 -2.09
N LEU A 359 12.19 -14.29 -1.75
CA LEU A 359 11.44 -15.50 -1.38
C LEU A 359 11.49 -16.55 -2.51
N LEU A 360 11.28 -16.14 -3.76
CA LEU A 360 11.28 -17.05 -4.89
C LEU A 360 12.66 -17.68 -5.13
N ARG A 361 13.77 -16.95 -4.87
CA ARG A 361 15.12 -17.53 -4.81
C ARG A 361 15.26 -18.55 -3.68
N GLU A 362 14.88 -18.19 -2.45
CA GLU A 362 15.02 -19.06 -1.27
C GLU A 362 14.13 -20.31 -1.36
N LEU A 363 13.01 -20.25 -2.10
CA LEU A 363 12.22 -21.42 -2.48
C LEU A 363 12.86 -22.23 -3.62
N SER A 364 13.47 -21.58 -4.63
CA SER A 364 14.05 -22.26 -5.80
C SER A 364 15.22 -23.20 -5.49
N VAL A 365 15.90 -23.03 -4.35
CA VAL A 365 17.00 -23.90 -3.89
C VAL A 365 16.52 -25.16 -3.15
N ARG A 366 15.22 -25.29 -2.89
CA ARG A 366 14.63 -26.48 -2.26
C ARG A 366 14.48 -27.59 -3.31
N GLN A 367 14.91 -28.80 -2.98
CA GLN A 367 14.98 -29.92 -3.93
C GLN A 367 13.60 -30.29 -4.51
N GLU A 368 12.56 -30.20 -3.70
CA GLU A 368 11.16 -30.44 -4.03
C GLU A 368 10.50 -29.31 -4.85
N LEU A 369 11.17 -28.18 -5.02
CA LEU A 369 10.74 -27.06 -5.89
C LEU A 369 11.69 -26.81 -7.07
N ALA A 370 12.76 -27.59 -7.19
CA ALA A 370 13.76 -27.45 -8.24
C ALA A 370 13.12 -27.68 -9.63
N GLY A 371 13.41 -26.78 -10.57
CA GLY A 371 12.85 -26.82 -11.93
C GLY A 371 11.45 -26.20 -12.10
N LEU A 372 10.77 -25.78 -11.02
CA LEU A 372 9.47 -25.09 -11.09
C LEU A 372 9.56 -23.61 -11.52
N GLY A 373 10.70 -23.17 -12.05
CA GLY A 373 10.92 -21.82 -12.61
C GLY A 373 10.91 -20.67 -11.61
N LEU A 374 10.95 -20.94 -10.29
CA LEU A 374 10.91 -19.93 -9.24
C LEU A 374 12.14 -18.98 -9.29
N ASP A 375 13.29 -19.50 -9.70
CA ASP A 375 14.51 -18.74 -9.99
C ASP A 375 14.32 -17.76 -11.15
N ARG A 376 13.69 -18.22 -12.25
CA ARG A 376 13.37 -17.38 -13.41
C ARG A 376 12.31 -16.34 -13.07
N ALA A 377 11.32 -16.69 -12.27
CA ALA A 377 10.30 -15.76 -11.75
C ALA A 377 10.94 -14.67 -10.87
N ALA A 378 11.91 -15.02 -10.02
CA ALA A 378 12.69 -14.06 -9.23
C ALA A 378 13.51 -13.11 -10.12
N TYR A 379 14.22 -13.65 -11.13
CA TYR A 379 15.01 -12.86 -12.08
C TYR A 379 14.16 -11.82 -12.82
N ILE A 380 12.97 -12.21 -13.30
CA ILE A 380 12.07 -11.29 -14.03
C ILE A 380 11.57 -10.17 -13.10
N LEU A 381 11.32 -10.44 -11.81
CA LEU A 381 10.96 -9.39 -10.84
C LEU A 381 12.10 -8.39 -10.60
N ASP A 382 13.36 -8.82 -10.51
CA ASP A 382 14.49 -7.92 -10.32
C ASP A 382 14.79 -7.08 -11.58
N ALA A 383 14.64 -7.66 -12.78
CA ALA A 383 14.65 -6.90 -14.03
C ALA A 383 13.51 -5.86 -14.10
N SER A 384 12.32 -6.23 -13.62
CA SER A 384 11.15 -5.33 -13.54
C SER A 384 11.34 -4.22 -12.49
N LEU A 385 12.08 -4.48 -11.41
CA LEU A 385 12.48 -3.48 -10.42
C LEU A 385 13.47 -2.46 -11.00
N ALA A 386 14.44 -2.90 -11.82
CA ALA A 386 15.34 -2.01 -12.54
C ALA A 386 14.58 -1.14 -13.56
N THR A 387 13.69 -1.73 -14.36
CA THR A 387 12.81 -1.01 -15.30
C THR A 387 11.99 0.08 -14.59
N LEU A 388 11.35 -0.26 -13.46
CA LEU A 388 10.60 0.70 -12.65
C LEU A 388 11.50 1.80 -12.07
N GLN A 389 12.72 1.46 -11.64
CA GLN A 389 13.69 2.43 -11.15
C GLN A 389 14.07 3.42 -12.26
N ASP A 390 14.39 2.95 -13.46
CA ASP A 390 14.83 3.81 -14.57
C ASP A 390 13.71 4.69 -15.13
N ALA A 391 12.48 4.19 -15.21
CA ALA A 391 11.31 5.01 -15.51
C ALA A 391 11.13 6.13 -14.46
N LEU A 392 11.28 5.82 -13.18
CA LEU A 392 11.20 6.80 -12.09
C LEU A 392 12.39 7.78 -12.05
N VAL A 393 13.61 7.35 -12.37
CA VAL A 393 14.81 8.20 -12.50
C VAL A 393 14.65 9.15 -13.68
N THR A 394 14.26 8.64 -14.84
CA THR A 394 14.03 9.41 -16.07
C THR A 394 12.94 10.45 -15.86
N ARG A 395 11.81 10.06 -15.24
CA ARG A 395 10.77 11.00 -14.83
C ARG A 395 11.32 12.08 -13.88
N ARG A 396 12.14 11.72 -12.88
CA ARG A 396 12.69 12.66 -11.89
C ARG A 396 13.65 13.67 -12.53
N ARG A 397 14.54 13.25 -13.45
CA ARG A 397 15.34 14.15 -14.30
C ARG A 397 14.45 15.16 -15.03
N ARG A 398 13.42 14.65 -15.73
CA ARG A 398 12.47 15.45 -16.53
C ARG A 398 11.69 16.51 -15.75
N VAL A 399 11.47 16.31 -14.45
CA VAL A 399 10.76 17.28 -13.57
C VAL A 399 11.67 17.99 -12.56
N GLY A 400 12.98 18.07 -12.84
CA GLY A 400 13.94 18.82 -12.01
C GLY A 400 14.13 18.28 -10.59
N ARG A 401 13.93 16.98 -10.36
CA ARG A 401 14.03 16.33 -9.04
C ARG A 401 15.24 15.42 -8.93
N THR A 402 15.82 15.36 -7.73
CA THR A 402 16.97 14.49 -7.43
C THR A 402 16.69 13.03 -7.79
N THR A 403 17.62 12.42 -8.53
CA THR A 403 17.57 11.04 -9.01
C THR A 403 17.98 10.02 -7.95
N GLN A 404 18.82 10.43 -7.01
CA GLN A 404 19.27 9.62 -5.87
C GLN A 404 18.72 10.17 -4.54
N ARG A 405 18.70 9.32 -3.52
CA ARG A 405 18.53 9.69 -2.11
C ARG A 405 19.52 8.90 -1.27
N PHE A 406 20.40 9.61 -0.57
CA PHE A 406 21.33 9.00 0.38
C PHE A 406 20.59 8.66 1.67
N GLY A 407 20.78 7.44 2.19
CA GLY A 407 20.06 6.94 3.36
C GLY A 407 20.55 5.56 3.79
N ARG A 408 20.38 5.23 5.07
CA ARG A 408 21.01 4.08 5.73
C ARG A 408 20.47 2.74 5.23
N ILE A 409 21.37 1.91 4.72
CA ILE A 409 21.51 0.54 5.22
C ILE A 409 22.42 0.60 6.45
N ARG A 410 22.16 -0.20 7.48
CA ARG A 410 23.23 -0.72 8.33
C ARG A 410 23.50 -2.15 7.86
N LEU A 411 24.72 -2.41 7.41
CA LEU A 411 25.19 -3.79 7.33
C LEU A 411 25.29 -4.32 8.77
N GLY A 412 24.92 -5.57 8.99
CA GLY A 412 25.11 -6.19 10.30
C GLY A 412 26.61 -6.29 10.59
N SER A 413 27.07 -5.70 11.69
CA SER A 413 28.36 -6.08 12.25
C SER A 413 28.23 -7.49 12.81
N PRO A 414 29.01 -8.49 12.35
CA PRO A 414 29.24 -9.67 13.16
C PRO A 414 29.95 -9.25 14.47
N ASP A 415 29.70 -10.03 15.52
CA ASP A 415 30.38 -10.03 16.81
C ASP A 415 30.49 -8.71 17.60
N ALA A 416 29.61 -8.61 18.61
CA ALA A 416 29.75 -7.69 19.74
C ALA A 416 29.48 -8.41 21.08
N SER A 417 30.01 -9.63 21.24
CA SER A 417 29.72 -10.52 22.38
C SER A 417 30.95 -11.27 22.90
N ALA A 418 32.00 -10.55 23.32
CA ALA A 418 33.20 -11.16 23.94
C ALA A 418 34.04 -10.26 24.89
N THR A 419 33.42 -9.42 25.72
CA THR A 419 34.03 -8.92 26.99
C THR A 419 32.90 -8.66 27.99
N GLY A 420 32.83 -9.26 29.18
CA GLY A 420 33.89 -9.96 29.93
C GLY A 420 34.55 -9.01 30.93
N ALA A 421 33.74 -8.37 31.78
CA ALA A 421 34.22 -7.56 32.89
C ALA A 421 34.38 -8.43 34.15
N SER A 422 35.52 -8.27 34.82
CA SER A 422 35.90 -8.87 36.10
C SER A 422 35.25 -8.19 37.29
#